data_AF-Q694S1-F1
#
_entry.id   AF-Q694S1-F1
#
_cell.length_a   1.000
_cell.length_b   1.000
_cell.length_c   1.000
_cell.angle_alpha   90.00
_cell.angle_beta   90.00
_cell.angle_gamma   90.00
#
_symmetry.space_group_name_H-M   'P 1'
#
loop_
_entity.id
_entity.type
_entity.pdbx_description
1 polymer ?
#
loop_
_entity_poly.entity_id
_entity_poly.type
_entity_poly.pdbx_seq_one_letter_code
_entity_poly.pdbx_strand_id
1 'polypeptide(L)'
;FRLQFPGFSIKDIIKVQRELLEQLGVTRIASVIGGSMGGMQATEWAIDYADITDSIINIASPLAAGPDAIGYNLIMRMAILNDPDFNGGNYVGQPEGGLATARMVGMMTYRTSELFSKRFERFTVAESSPAAFSKEHFQIESYLQYQGDTFVERFDANS
;
A
#
# COMPACT_ATOMS: atom_id res chain seq x y z
N PHE A 1 0.42 -9.98 -19.05
CA PHE A 1 0.40 -8.73 -18.27
C PHE A 1 0.55 -8.92 -16.75
N ARG A 2 0.54 -10.16 -16.22
CA ARG A 2 0.76 -10.49 -14.80
C ARG A 2 2.21 -10.20 -14.38
N LEU A 3 2.94 -11.13 -13.78
CA LEU A 3 4.35 -10.92 -13.38
C LEU A 3 5.37 -10.65 -14.51
N GLN A 4 4.93 -10.52 -15.76
CA GLN A 4 5.77 -10.12 -16.88
C GLN A 4 5.87 -8.61 -17.06
N PHE A 5 5.09 -7.81 -16.31
CA PHE A 5 5.25 -6.36 -16.33
C PHE A 5 6.64 -6.00 -15.78
N PRO A 6 7.40 -5.12 -16.45
CA PRO A 6 8.75 -4.79 -16.01
C PRO A 6 8.72 -4.10 -14.65
N GLY A 7 9.71 -4.41 -13.82
CA GLY A 7 9.94 -3.64 -12.60
C GLY A 7 10.22 -2.18 -12.95
N PHE A 8 9.63 -1.27 -12.18
CA PHE A 8 9.76 0.17 -12.37
C PHE A 8 10.14 0.85 -11.07
N SER A 9 10.67 2.07 -11.18
CA SER A 9 11.09 2.91 -10.07
C SER A 9 10.23 4.17 -9.97
N ILE A 10 10.41 4.94 -8.89
CA ILE A 10 9.82 6.27 -8.76
C ILE A 10 10.22 7.16 -9.94
N LYS A 11 11.47 7.08 -10.43
CA LYS A 11 11.94 7.85 -11.59
C LYS A 11 11.12 7.56 -12.84
N ASP A 12 10.73 6.30 -13.05
CA ASP A 12 9.93 5.91 -14.21
C ASP A 12 8.50 6.47 -14.11
N ILE A 13 7.93 6.49 -12.90
CA ILE A 13 6.65 7.17 -12.63
C ILE A 13 6.76 8.67 -12.96
N ILE A 14 7.82 9.34 -12.52
CA ILE A 14 7.98 10.78 -12.76
C ILE A 14 8.15 11.08 -14.25
N LYS A 15 8.91 10.26 -14.99
CA LYS A 15 9.03 10.41 -16.45
C LYS A 15 7.66 10.34 -17.14
N VAL A 16 6.83 9.36 -16.78
CA VAL A 16 5.46 9.24 -17.34
C VAL A 16 4.61 10.46 -16.97
N GLN A 17 4.68 10.93 -15.72
CA GLN A 17 3.98 12.15 -15.31
C GLN A 17 4.48 13.38 -16.08
N ARG A 18 5.78 13.50 -16.34
CA ARG A 18 6.37 14.58 -17.13
C ARG A 18 5.88 14.57 -18.57
N GLU A 19 5.91 13.42 -19.23
CA GLU A 19 5.41 13.27 -20.60
C GLU A 19 3.93 13.64 -20.70
N LEU A 20 3.12 13.25 -19.71
CA LEU A 20 1.72 13.66 -19.63
C LEU A 20 1.58 15.18 -19.51
N LEU A 21 2.35 15.82 -18.62
CA LEU A 21 2.31 17.27 -18.44
C LEU A 21 2.77 18.04 -19.69
N GLU A 22 3.75 17.52 -20.44
CA GLU A 22 4.16 18.06 -21.73
C GLU A 22 3.01 18.03 -22.75
N GLN A 23 2.31 16.91 -22.85
CA GLN A 23 1.17 16.78 -23.77
C GLN A 23 0.01 17.69 -23.38
N LEU A 24 -0.14 18.00 -22.08
CA LEU A 24 -1.12 18.98 -21.58
C LEU A 24 -0.64 20.44 -21.72
N GLY A 25 0.57 20.69 -22.23
CA GLY A 25 1.12 22.03 -22.41
C GLY A 25 1.60 22.70 -21.12
N VAL A 26 1.84 21.93 -20.05
CA VAL A 26 2.33 22.44 -18.77
C VAL A 26 3.84 22.62 -18.83
N THR A 27 4.28 23.88 -18.82
CA THR A 27 5.70 24.27 -18.93
C THR A 27 6.32 24.63 -17.59
N ARG A 28 5.52 24.86 -16.53
CA ARG A 28 5.98 25.14 -15.17
C ARG A 28 4.97 24.64 -14.15
N ILE A 29 5.48 24.09 -13.05
CA ILE A 29 4.73 23.51 -11.95
C ILE A 29 4.97 24.39 -10.71
N ALA A 30 3.91 24.99 -10.20
CA ALA A 30 4.00 25.84 -9.00
C ALA A 30 4.36 25.04 -7.74
N SER A 31 3.80 23.83 -7.60
CA SER A 31 4.14 22.94 -6.50
C SER A 31 3.82 21.49 -6.81
N VAL A 32 4.68 20.56 -6.37
CA VAL A 32 4.37 19.12 -6.33
C VAL A 32 4.18 18.70 -4.88
N ILE A 33 3.01 18.16 -4.56
CA ILE A 33 2.61 17.82 -3.19
C ILE A 33 2.35 16.32 -3.12
N GLY A 34 2.94 15.66 -2.12
CA GLY A 34 2.75 14.22 -1.97
C GLY A 34 3.01 13.70 -0.57
N GLY A 35 2.20 12.72 -0.17
CA GLY A 35 2.34 11.99 1.09
C GLY A 35 2.82 10.55 0.90
N SER A 36 3.60 10.01 1.84
CA SER A 36 4.12 8.63 1.77
C SER A 36 4.82 8.36 0.41
N MET A 37 4.48 7.33 -0.36
CA MET A 37 5.06 7.12 -1.69
C MET A 37 4.92 8.34 -2.62
N GLY A 38 3.86 9.15 -2.48
CA GLY A 38 3.71 10.40 -3.21
C GLY A 38 4.73 11.47 -2.80
N GLY A 39 5.21 11.48 -1.56
CA GLY A 39 6.28 12.37 -1.11
C GLY A 39 7.64 12.00 -1.69
N MET A 40 7.87 10.70 -1.97
CA MET A 40 9.04 10.25 -2.74
C MET A 40 8.96 10.79 -4.17
N GLN A 41 7.78 10.71 -4.79
CA GLN A 41 7.55 11.27 -6.13
C GLN A 41 7.76 12.79 -6.16
N ALA A 42 7.20 13.52 -5.19
CA ALA A 42 7.40 14.96 -5.08
C ALA A 42 8.89 15.33 -4.93
N THR A 43 9.62 14.55 -4.12
CA THR A 43 11.07 14.73 -3.98
C THR A 43 11.80 14.47 -5.31
N GLU A 44 11.45 13.40 -6.01
CA GLU A 44 12.06 13.06 -7.30
C GLU A 44 11.80 14.13 -8.37
N TRP A 45 10.62 14.76 -8.39
CA TRP A 45 10.33 15.92 -9.23
C TRP A 45 11.32 17.07 -9.03
N ALA A 46 11.66 17.39 -7.77
CA ALA A 46 12.65 18.43 -7.46
C ALA A 46 14.10 18.05 -7.82
N ILE A 47 14.37 16.77 -8.08
CA ILE A 47 15.71 16.29 -8.47
C ILE A 47 15.82 16.27 -10.00
N ASP A 48 14.92 15.54 -10.66
CA ASP A 48 15.02 15.28 -12.10
C ASP A 48 14.50 16.46 -12.95
N TYR A 49 13.61 17.31 -12.42
CA TYR A 49 12.94 18.41 -13.15
C TYR A 49 12.86 19.72 -12.33
N ALA A 50 13.97 20.07 -11.69
CA ALA A 50 14.08 21.26 -10.83
C ALA A 50 13.87 22.59 -11.58
N ASP A 51 14.13 22.63 -12.89
CA ASP A 51 14.03 23.82 -13.75
C ASP A 51 12.58 24.25 -14.01
N ILE A 52 11.64 23.31 -13.95
CA ILE A 52 10.21 23.56 -14.16
C ILE A 52 9.38 23.41 -12.88
N THR A 53 9.99 23.13 -11.72
CA THR A 53 9.30 22.89 -10.45
C THR A 53 9.66 23.97 -9.42
N ASP A 54 8.71 24.85 -9.09
CA ASP A 54 8.98 25.98 -8.19
C ASP A 54 9.09 25.57 -6.71
N SER A 55 8.34 24.54 -6.30
CA SER A 55 8.35 24.06 -4.91
C SER A 55 7.88 22.61 -4.80
N ILE A 56 8.23 21.97 -3.68
CA ILE A 56 7.66 20.67 -3.32
C ILE A 56 7.18 20.66 -1.87
N ILE A 57 6.18 19.84 -1.59
CA ILE A 57 5.69 19.57 -0.24
C ILE A 57 5.70 18.05 -0.03
N ASN A 58 6.70 17.58 0.71
CA ASN A 58 6.85 16.18 1.10
C ASN A 58 6.23 15.96 2.48
N ILE A 59 5.23 15.08 2.56
CA ILE A 59 4.48 14.80 3.79
C ILE A 59 4.71 13.34 4.21
N ALA A 60 5.26 13.12 5.39
CA ALA A 60 5.42 11.77 5.98
C ALA A 60 6.06 10.75 5.01
N SER A 61 7.08 11.19 4.25
CA SER A 61 7.80 10.33 3.31
C SER A 61 9.31 10.42 3.53
N PRO A 62 10.02 9.29 3.48
CA PRO A 62 11.47 9.31 3.55
C PRO A 62 12.08 9.55 2.16
N LEU A 63 13.34 10.00 2.13
CA LEU A 63 14.13 10.07 0.89
C LEU A 63 14.55 8.69 0.38
N ALA A 64 14.65 7.71 1.28
CA ALA A 64 14.90 6.30 1.00
C ALA A 64 14.19 5.43 2.03
N ALA A 65 13.67 4.28 1.62
CA ALA A 65 12.98 3.37 2.53
C ALA A 65 13.94 2.86 3.62
N GLY A 66 13.54 2.99 4.89
CA GLY A 66 14.27 2.43 6.02
C GLY A 66 14.08 0.92 6.16
N PRO A 67 14.88 0.26 7.03
CA PRO A 67 14.81 -1.20 7.23
C PRO A 67 13.42 -1.72 7.57
N ASP A 68 12.69 -1.03 8.44
CA ASP A 68 11.34 -1.45 8.87
C ASP A 68 10.36 -1.45 7.70
N ALA A 69 10.36 -0.38 6.89
CA ALA A 69 9.50 -0.27 5.72
C ALA A 69 9.83 -1.36 4.68
N ILE A 70 11.12 -1.63 4.47
CA ILE A 70 11.57 -2.72 3.59
C ILE A 70 11.09 -4.09 4.12
N GLY A 71 11.22 -4.31 5.44
CA GLY A 71 10.79 -5.53 6.12
C GLY A 71 9.28 -5.77 6.03
N TYR A 72 8.46 -4.76 6.37
CA TYR A 72 7.01 -4.87 6.24
C TYR A 72 6.58 -5.12 4.79
N ASN A 73 7.19 -4.42 3.83
CA ASN A 73 6.92 -4.65 2.41
C ASN A 73 7.29 -6.06 1.96
N LEU A 74 8.37 -6.65 2.50
CA LEU A 74 8.70 -8.06 2.25
C LEU A 74 7.63 -9.00 2.82
N ILE A 75 7.20 -8.80 4.06
CA ILE A 75 6.17 -9.63 4.70
C ILE A 75 4.86 -9.58 3.89
N MET A 76 4.43 -8.39 3.48
CA MET A 76 3.25 -8.20 2.65
C MET A 76 3.38 -8.93 1.30
N ARG A 77 4.51 -8.82 0.60
CA ARG A 77 4.74 -9.57 -0.65
C ARG A 77 4.74 -11.08 -0.41
N MET A 78 5.40 -11.55 0.64
CA MET A 78 5.45 -12.99 0.96
C MET A 78 4.06 -13.56 1.29
N ALA A 79 3.18 -12.77 1.91
CA ALA A 79 1.80 -13.18 2.14
C ALA A 79 1.06 -13.47 0.83
N ILE A 80 1.24 -12.62 -0.18
CA ILE A 80 0.66 -12.83 -1.53
C ILE A 80 1.34 -14.00 -2.24
N LEU A 81 2.69 -14.03 -2.27
CA LEU A 81 3.44 -15.05 -3.00
C LEU A 81 3.23 -16.47 -2.47
N ASN A 82 2.98 -16.60 -1.16
CA ASN A 82 2.75 -17.89 -0.50
C ASN A 82 1.28 -18.31 -0.50
N ASP A 83 0.37 -17.47 -0.99
CA ASP A 83 -1.03 -17.87 -1.16
C ASP A 83 -1.11 -19.00 -2.21
N PRO A 84 -1.69 -20.17 -1.89
CA PRO A 84 -1.82 -21.28 -2.83
C PRO A 84 -2.51 -20.90 -4.15
N ASP A 85 -3.43 -19.94 -4.09
CA ASP A 85 -4.20 -19.50 -5.25
C ASP A 85 -3.40 -18.54 -6.12
N PHE A 86 -2.27 -17.97 -5.66
CA PHE A 86 -1.47 -17.00 -6.42
C PHE A 86 -0.92 -17.59 -7.72
N ASN A 87 -0.66 -18.90 -7.78
CA ASN A 87 -0.26 -19.63 -8.98
C ASN A 87 0.87 -18.95 -9.78
N GLY A 88 1.91 -18.45 -9.10
CA GLY A 88 3.01 -17.70 -9.72
C GLY A 88 2.55 -16.46 -10.48
N GLY A 89 1.53 -15.77 -9.95
CA GLY A 89 0.85 -14.63 -10.56
C GLY A 89 -0.12 -15.00 -11.67
N ASN A 90 -0.28 -16.29 -12.02
CA ASN A 90 -1.16 -16.79 -13.08
C ASN A 90 -2.50 -17.33 -12.56
N TYR A 91 -3.01 -16.73 -11.50
CA TYR A 91 -4.21 -17.15 -10.80
C TYR A 91 -5.49 -16.95 -11.64
N VAL A 92 -6.46 -17.86 -11.45
CA VAL A 92 -7.78 -17.79 -12.10
C VAL A 92 -8.77 -17.04 -11.20
N GLY A 93 -8.75 -17.33 -9.90
CA GLY A 93 -9.38 -16.53 -8.85
C GLY A 93 -8.33 -15.67 -8.13
N GLN A 94 -8.75 -14.58 -7.47
CA GLN A 94 -7.81 -13.76 -6.70
C GLN A 94 -7.25 -14.57 -5.52
N PRO A 95 -5.95 -14.42 -5.20
CA PRO A 95 -5.37 -14.92 -3.96
C PRO A 95 -5.78 -14.01 -2.79
N GLU A 96 -7.06 -14.07 -2.45
CA GLU A 96 -7.72 -13.15 -1.53
C GLU A 96 -7.09 -13.25 -0.13
N GLY A 97 -6.72 -14.45 0.33
CA GLY A 97 -6.13 -14.64 1.66
C GLY A 97 -4.80 -13.92 1.82
N GLY A 98 -3.91 -14.07 0.85
CA GLY A 98 -2.61 -13.41 0.80
C GLY A 98 -2.73 -11.90 0.65
N LEU A 99 -3.61 -11.44 -0.25
CA LEU A 99 -3.84 -10.01 -0.49
C LEU A 99 -4.48 -9.32 0.73
N ALA A 100 -5.49 -9.94 1.35
CA ALA A 100 -6.10 -9.46 2.58
C ALA A 100 -5.07 -9.41 3.72
N THR A 101 -4.25 -10.45 3.89
CA THR A 101 -3.18 -10.48 4.90
C THR A 101 -2.16 -9.38 4.70
N ALA A 102 -1.72 -9.15 3.45
CA ALA A 102 -0.85 -8.03 3.12
C ALA A 102 -1.49 -6.69 3.52
N ARG A 103 -2.79 -6.51 3.24
CA ARG A 103 -3.52 -5.31 3.66
C ARG A 103 -3.59 -5.14 5.18
N MET A 104 -3.84 -6.22 5.92
CA MET A 104 -3.88 -6.19 7.39
C MET A 104 -2.55 -5.71 7.99
N VAL A 105 -1.42 -6.20 7.46
CA VAL A 105 -0.09 -5.72 7.86
C VAL A 105 0.04 -4.21 7.59
N GLY A 106 -0.36 -3.75 6.40
CA GLY A 106 -0.40 -2.32 6.08
C GLY A 106 -1.20 -1.51 7.10
N MET A 107 -2.41 -1.96 7.45
CA MET A 107 -3.26 -1.30 8.44
C MET A 107 -2.60 -1.18 9.82
N MET A 108 -1.85 -2.20 10.25
CA MET A 108 -1.11 -2.16 11.51
C MET A 108 0.03 -1.12 11.50
N THR A 109 0.60 -0.83 10.34
CA THR A 109 1.72 0.13 10.23
C THR A 109 1.29 1.59 10.13
N TYR A 110 0.03 1.89 9.84
CA TYR A 110 -0.42 3.26 9.57
C TYR A 110 -0.85 4.03 10.82
N ARG A 111 -0.91 3.38 11.97
CA ARG A 111 -1.34 3.98 13.24
C ARG A 111 -0.40 3.60 14.36
N THR A 112 -0.34 4.45 15.37
CA THR A 112 0.49 4.19 16.54
C THR A 112 -0.11 3.07 17.39
N SER A 113 0.76 2.34 18.10
CA SER A 113 0.32 1.36 19.09
C SER A 113 -0.59 1.99 20.13
N GLU A 114 -0.34 3.22 20.57
CA GLU A 114 -1.18 3.90 21.56
C GLU A 114 -2.61 4.14 21.05
N LEU A 115 -2.78 4.53 19.78
CA LEU A 115 -4.09 4.70 19.18
C LEU A 115 -4.82 3.35 19.09
N PHE A 116 -4.12 2.28 18.73
CA PHE A 116 -4.70 0.95 18.74
C PHE A 116 -5.11 0.49 20.14
N SER A 117 -4.25 0.68 21.13
CA SER A 117 -4.57 0.37 22.53
C SER A 117 -5.80 1.13 23.00
N LYS A 118 -5.88 2.45 22.75
CA LYS A 118 -7.06 3.27 23.13
C LYS A 118 -8.34 2.85 22.40
N ARG A 119 -8.23 2.40 21.15
CA ARG A 119 -9.39 2.08 20.32
C ARG A 119 -9.96 0.70 20.61
N PHE A 120 -9.10 -0.29 20.84
CA PHE A 120 -9.49 -1.70 20.87
C PHE A 120 -9.26 -2.37 22.23
N GLU A 121 -8.31 -1.88 23.02
CA GLU A 121 -7.85 -2.50 24.27
C GLU A 121 -7.74 -4.04 24.14
N ARG A 122 -8.50 -4.77 24.94
CA ARG A 122 -8.67 -6.23 24.84
C ARG A 122 -10.16 -6.60 24.70
N PHE A 123 -10.97 -5.70 24.15
CA PHE A 123 -12.39 -5.95 23.97
C PHE A 123 -12.64 -7.02 22.91
N THR A 124 -13.62 -7.88 23.16
CA THR A 124 -14.05 -8.95 22.25
C THR A 124 -15.39 -8.61 21.60
N VAL A 125 -15.68 -9.28 20.49
CA VAL A 125 -16.99 -9.31 19.81
C VAL A 125 -17.44 -10.75 19.69
N ALA A 126 -18.73 -10.97 19.90
CA ALA A 126 -19.34 -12.29 19.73
C ALA A 126 -19.41 -12.64 18.25
N GLU A 127 -18.94 -13.83 17.89
CA GLU A 127 -18.97 -14.32 16.52
C GLU A 127 -20.23 -15.15 16.31
N SER A 128 -21.11 -14.69 15.42
CA SER A 128 -22.40 -15.34 15.15
C SER A 128 -22.30 -16.41 14.07
N SER A 129 -21.14 -16.55 13.42
CA SER A 129 -20.91 -17.56 12.38
C SER A 129 -20.71 -18.97 12.98
N PRO A 130 -21.48 -19.99 12.52
CA PRO A 130 -21.30 -21.38 12.93
C PRO A 130 -19.94 -21.98 12.54
N ALA A 131 -19.21 -21.36 11.61
CA ALA A 131 -17.90 -21.80 11.12
C ALA A 131 -16.73 -21.14 11.86
N ALA A 132 -17.00 -20.33 12.88
CA ALA A 132 -15.97 -19.61 13.61
C ALA A 132 -15.06 -20.54 14.43
N PHE A 133 -13.76 -20.27 14.37
CA PHE A 133 -12.76 -20.98 15.19
C PHE A 133 -12.90 -20.70 16.69
N SER A 134 -13.51 -19.57 17.06
CA SER A 134 -13.81 -19.25 18.46
C SER A 134 -15.17 -18.54 18.57
N LYS A 135 -15.79 -18.61 19.75
CA LYS A 135 -17.08 -17.94 20.01
C LYS A 135 -16.94 -16.43 20.20
N GLU A 136 -15.73 -15.95 20.46
CA GLU A 136 -15.41 -14.54 20.71
C GLU A 136 -14.02 -14.19 20.16
N HIS A 137 -13.96 -13.17 19.31
CA HIS A 137 -12.72 -12.69 18.71
C HIS A 137 -12.40 -11.27 19.19
N PHE A 138 -11.14 -10.86 19.18
CA PHE A 138 -10.78 -9.49 19.58
C PHE A 138 -11.30 -8.48 18.55
N GLN A 139 -11.74 -7.31 19.00
CA GLN A 139 -12.25 -6.27 18.09
C GLN A 139 -11.23 -5.85 17.01
N ILE A 140 -9.94 -5.89 17.32
CA ILE A 140 -8.88 -5.62 16.35
C ILE A 140 -8.84 -6.68 15.23
N GLU A 141 -9.09 -7.95 15.54
CA GLU A 141 -9.13 -9.04 14.55
C GLU A 141 -10.28 -8.80 13.57
N SER A 142 -11.48 -8.52 14.08
CA SER A 142 -12.65 -8.18 13.26
C SER A 142 -12.42 -6.94 12.39
N TYR A 143 -11.80 -5.89 12.95
CA TYR A 143 -11.46 -4.69 12.19
C TYR A 143 -10.47 -4.98 11.05
N LEU A 144 -9.40 -5.72 11.31
CA LEU A 144 -8.39 -6.03 10.32
C LEU A 144 -8.94 -6.95 9.23
N GLN A 145 -9.72 -7.98 9.60
CA GLN A 145 -10.36 -8.87 8.64
C GLN A 145 -11.27 -8.08 7.70
N TYR A 146 -12.14 -7.22 8.24
CA TYR A 146 -13.01 -6.35 7.43
C TYR A 146 -12.20 -5.43 6.48
N GLN A 147 -11.09 -4.85 6.95
CA GLN A 147 -10.23 -4.03 6.08
C GLN A 147 -9.52 -4.86 5.00
N GLY A 148 -9.24 -6.14 5.25
CA GLY A 148 -8.71 -7.08 4.26
C GLY A 148 -9.75 -7.45 3.22
N ASP A 149 -10.92 -7.91 3.64
CA ASP A 149 -12.01 -8.36 2.77
C ASP A 149 -12.48 -7.24 1.83
N THR A 150 -12.70 -6.04 2.37
CA THR A 150 -13.09 -4.88 1.55
C THR A 150 -11.99 -4.41 0.59
N PHE A 151 -10.73 -4.76 0.85
CA PHE A 151 -9.61 -4.40 -0.03
C PHE A 151 -9.52 -5.35 -1.22
N VAL A 152 -9.73 -6.65 -1.03
CA VAL A 152 -9.67 -7.63 -2.13
C VAL A 152 -10.77 -7.43 -3.16
N GLU A 153 -11.90 -6.83 -2.78
CA GLU A 153 -12.97 -6.45 -3.71
C GLU A 153 -12.55 -5.35 -4.71
N ARG A 154 -11.50 -4.58 -4.40
CA ARG A 154 -11.13 -3.36 -5.13
C ARG A 154 -9.76 -3.43 -5.80
N PHE A 155 -8.89 -4.33 -5.36
CA PHE A 155 -7.49 -4.40 -5.77
C PHE A 155 -7.12 -5.80 -6.23
N ASP A 156 -6.13 -5.88 -7.11
CA ASP A 156 -5.62 -7.13 -7.70
C ASP A 156 -4.24 -7.45 -7.13
N ALA A 157 -3.95 -8.74 -6.90
CA ALA A 157 -2.71 -9.16 -6.27
C ALA A 157 -1.44 -8.94 -7.13
N ASN A 158 -1.57 -8.71 -8.44
CA ASN A 158 -0.48 -8.33 -9.33
C ASN A 158 -0.39 -6.81 -9.57
N SER A 159 -1.24 -5.99 -8.94
CA SER A 159 -1.26 -4.53 -9.08
C SER A 159 -0.53 -3.77 -7.97
#